data_AF-A0A5C7A4M1-F1
#
_entry.id   AF-A0A5C7A4M1-F1
#
_cell.length_a   1.000
_cell.length_b   1.000
_cell.length_c   1.000
_cell.angle_alpha   90.00
_cell.angle_beta   90.00
_cell.angle_gamma   90.00
#
_symmetry.space_group_name_H-M   'P 1'
#
loop_
_entity.id
_entity.type
_entity.pdbx_description
1 polymer ?
#
loop_
_entity_poly.entity_id
_entity_poly.type
_entity_poly.pdbx_seq_one_letter_code
_entity_poly.pdbx_strand_id
1 'polypeptide(L)'
;MERVLVVGATGQTGKRIIEILNSSSTFEPYAMIRKEDQRQMFEDMDVETVMGDLEKDVEQTVQGMDKVIFAAGSGGETGEEKTIAIDQNGAIKMIDASIKAKVKKFVMLSSMGADNPESNKDLKVYLEAKQNADEHLKNSGLAYTIVRPGALNDDLGLAKVKLAEKLDESGEISRDDVAFLLVMSLADPLVKNKTFEALEGKESIKNAIIDLSR
;
A
#
# COMPACT_ATOMS: atom_id res chain seq x y z
N MET A 1 -13.73 -2.31 16.02
CA MET A 1 -12.70 -2.57 15.00
C MET A 1 -12.19 -1.23 14.53
N GLU A 2 -10.92 -1.13 14.14
CA GLU A 2 -10.38 0.08 13.51
C GLU A 2 -10.75 0.07 12.02
N ARG A 3 -11.28 1.18 11.52
CA ARG A 3 -11.72 1.30 10.12
C ARG A 3 -10.52 1.53 9.21
N VAL A 4 -10.36 0.70 8.18
CA VAL A 4 -9.22 0.72 7.27
C VAL A 4 -9.70 1.01 5.85
N LEU A 5 -9.37 2.20 5.34
CA LEU A 5 -9.59 2.51 3.92
C LEU A 5 -8.51 1.82 3.07
N VAL A 6 -8.94 1.03 2.09
CA VAL A 6 -8.05 0.43 1.08
C VAL A 6 -8.20 1.19 -0.23
N VAL A 7 -7.20 2.00 -0.54
CA VAL A 7 -7.09 2.70 -1.82
C VAL A 7 -6.49 1.75 -2.85
N GLY A 8 -7.15 1.58 -4.00
CA GLY A 8 -6.77 0.56 -4.97
C GLY A 8 -7.36 -0.82 -4.69
N ALA A 9 -8.47 -0.90 -3.94
CA ALA A 9 -9.13 -2.15 -3.53
C ALA A 9 -9.51 -3.08 -4.70
N THR A 10 -9.73 -2.55 -5.90
CA THR A 10 -10.07 -3.35 -7.10
C THR A 10 -8.84 -3.89 -7.84
N GLY A 11 -7.64 -3.45 -7.47
CA GLY A 11 -6.37 -3.95 -8.01
C GLY A 11 -6.03 -5.35 -7.49
N GLN A 12 -5.05 -6.00 -8.12
CA GLN A 12 -4.69 -7.38 -7.80
C GLN A 12 -4.23 -7.55 -6.33
N THR A 13 -3.37 -6.66 -5.84
CA THR A 13 -2.96 -6.65 -4.42
C THR A 13 -4.08 -6.14 -3.51
N GLY A 14 -4.86 -5.16 -3.97
CA GLY A 14 -6.00 -4.58 -3.24
C GLY A 14 -7.05 -5.60 -2.84
N LYS A 15 -7.43 -6.49 -3.76
CA LYS A 15 -8.41 -7.56 -3.48
C LYS A 15 -7.93 -8.49 -2.37
N ARG A 16 -6.66 -8.91 -2.43
CA ARG A 16 -6.02 -9.74 -1.40
C ARG A 16 -5.97 -9.04 -0.05
N ILE A 17 -5.69 -7.74 -0.01
CA ILE A 17 -5.76 -6.93 1.21
C ILE A 17 -7.16 -6.96 1.81
N ILE A 18 -8.20 -6.77 0.99
CA ILE A 18 -9.60 -6.81 1.43
C ILE A 18 -9.95 -8.19 2.02
N GLU A 19 -9.57 -9.29 1.35
CA GLU A 19 -9.81 -10.65 1.85
C GLU A 19 -9.17 -10.90 3.23
N ILE A 20 -7.93 -10.47 3.42
CA ILE A 20 -7.21 -10.60 4.69
C ILE A 20 -7.87 -9.74 5.78
N LEU A 21 -8.22 -8.48 5.46
CA LEU A 21 -8.87 -7.58 6.41
C LEU A 21 -10.26 -8.05 6.80
N ASN A 22 -11.03 -8.62 5.87
CA ASN A 22 -12.39 -9.10 6.16
C ASN A 22 -12.40 -10.30 7.12
N SER A 23 -11.29 -11.03 7.18
CA SER A 23 -11.09 -12.11 8.15
C SER A 23 -10.51 -11.63 9.49
N SER A 24 -10.29 -10.32 9.67
CA SER A 24 -9.72 -9.73 10.87
C SER A 24 -10.78 -9.49 11.95
N SER A 25 -10.44 -9.79 13.20
CA SER A 25 -11.24 -9.34 14.36
C SER A 25 -10.90 -7.92 14.83
N THR A 26 -9.84 -7.31 14.27
CA THR A 26 -9.29 -6.03 14.72
C THR A 26 -9.62 -4.90 13.75
N PHE A 27 -9.59 -5.18 12.46
CA PHE A 27 -9.77 -4.21 11.38
C PHE A 27 -11.08 -4.44 10.64
N GLU A 28 -11.70 -3.34 10.20
CA GLU A 28 -12.90 -3.33 9.37
C GLU A 28 -12.54 -2.67 8.03
N PRO A 29 -12.53 -3.42 6.91
CA PRO A 29 -12.15 -2.88 5.61
C PRO A 29 -13.22 -1.97 5.01
N TYR A 30 -12.77 -0.87 4.41
CA TYR A 30 -13.56 -0.01 3.53
C TYR A 30 -12.88 0.05 2.16
N ALA A 31 -13.54 -0.44 1.12
CA ALA A 31 -12.99 -0.48 -0.22
C ALA A 31 -13.25 0.84 -0.96
N MET A 32 -12.18 1.55 -1.35
CA MET A 32 -12.33 2.72 -2.22
C MET A 32 -12.56 2.26 -3.67
N ILE A 33 -13.69 2.65 -4.24
CA ILE A 33 -14.09 2.35 -5.63
C ILE A 33 -14.27 3.63 -6.44
N ARG A 34 -14.00 3.54 -7.74
CA ARG A 34 -14.11 4.69 -8.66
C ARG A 34 -15.44 4.70 -9.41
N LYS A 35 -16.02 3.52 -9.63
CA LYS A 35 -17.26 3.33 -10.40
C LYS A 35 -18.24 2.50 -9.59
N GLU A 36 -19.51 2.82 -9.73
CA GLU A 36 -20.60 2.18 -9.00
C GLU A 36 -20.73 0.67 -9.34
N ASP A 37 -20.38 0.28 -10.57
CA ASP A 37 -20.37 -1.13 -11.00
C ASP A 37 -19.35 -2.01 -10.25
N GLN A 38 -18.40 -1.39 -9.54
CA GLN A 38 -17.44 -2.09 -8.69
C GLN A 38 -17.98 -2.38 -7.28
N ARG A 39 -19.14 -1.82 -6.91
CA ARG A 39 -19.70 -1.96 -5.55
C ARG A 39 -20.08 -3.40 -5.24
N GLN A 40 -20.75 -4.08 -6.17
CA GLN A 40 -21.35 -5.39 -5.94
C GLN A 40 -20.34 -6.42 -5.41
N MET A 41 -19.11 -6.44 -5.94
CA MET A 41 -18.11 -7.43 -5.51
C MET A 41 -17.69 -7.29 -4.04
N PHE A 42 -17.82 -6.09 -3.46
CA PHE A 42 -17.51 -5.85 -2.05
C PHE A 42 -18.73 -6.09 -1.17
N GLU A 43 -19.94 -5.75 -1.66
CA GLU A 43 -21.19 -6.10 -0.97
C GLU A 43 -21.35 -7.62 -0.83
N ASP A 44 -20.98 -8.40 -1.85
CA ASP A 44 -20.98 -9.87 -1.81
C ASP A 44 -20.01 -10.44 -0.75
N MET A 45 -19.07 -9.62 -0.26
CA MET A 45 -18.11 -9.95 0.79
C MET A 45 -18.48 -9.32 2.14
N ASP A 46 -19.63 -8.64 2.26
CA ASP A 46 -20.00 -7.80 3.41
C ASP A 46 -18.99 -6.68 3.71
N VAL A 47 -18.38 -6.11 2.67
CA VAL A 47 -17.39 -5.02 2.76
C VAL A 47 -18.00 -3.70 2.31
N GLU A 48 -17.94 -2.69 3.19
CA GLU A 48 -18.39 -1.33 2.89
C GLU A 48 -17.53 -0.66 1.80
N THR A 49 -18.16 0.17 0.97
CA THR A 49 -17.47 0.86 -0.13
C THR A 49 -17.58 2.37 -0.04
N VAL A 50 -16.51 3.03 -0.46
CA VAL A 50 -16.39 4.49 -0.48
C VAL A 50 -16.08 4.94 -1.90
N MET A 51 -16.93 5.81 -2.46
CA MET A 51 -16.69 6.36 -3.79
C MET A 51 -15.55 7.38 -3.76
N GLY A 52 -14.58 7.23 -4.64
CA GLY A 52 -13.53 8.23 -4.82
C GLY A 52 -12.67 8.00 -6.05
N ASP A 53 -12.08 9.09 -6.52
CA ASP A 53 -11.26 9.14 -7.73
C ASP A 53 -9.96 9.87 -7.40
N LEU A 54 -8.84 9.17 -7.55
CA LEU A 54 -7.51 9.71 -7.26
C LEU A 54 -7.10 10.87 -8.17
N GLU A 55 -7.83 11.13 -9.25
CA GLU A 55 -7.62 12.29 -10.11
C GLU A 55 -8.44 13.51 -9.64
N LYS A 56 -9.36 13.33 -8.69
CA LYS A 56 -10.24 14.37 -8.13
C LYS A 56 -9.95 14.63 -6.65
N ASP A 57 -10.89 15.29 -5.97
CA ASP A 57 -10.87 15.45 -4.52
C ASP A 57 -11.19 14.11 -3.83
N VAL A 58 -10.43 13.81 -2.79
CA VAL A 58 -10.47 12.57 -2.02
C VAL A 58 -10.73 12.81 -0.53
N GLU A 59 -10.91 14.06 -0.08
CA GLU A 59 -11.04 14.38 1.35
C GLU A 59 -12.20 13.64 2.04
N GLN A 60 -13.30 13.40 1.32
CA GLN A 60 -14.44 12.66 1.86
C GLN A 60 -14.12 11.18 2.13
N THR A 61 -13.13 10.60 1.44
CA THR A 61 -12.92 9.15 1.45
C THR A 61 -12.29 8.66 2.75
N VAL A 62 -11.58 9.56 3.44
CA VAL A 62 -10.86 9.28 4.68
C VAL A 62 -11.65 9.67 5.94
N GLN A 63 -12.85 10.24 5.79
CA GLN A 63 -13.63 10.69 6.94
C GLN A 63 -14.07 9.51 7.81
N GLY A 64 -13.73 9.57 9.09
CA GLY A 64 -14.04 8.51 10.05
C GLY A 64 -13.21 7.23 9.87
N MET A 65 -12.14 7.27 9.07
CA MET A 65 -11.19 6.16 8.92
C MET A 65 -10.09 6.26 9.98
N ASP A 66 -9.72 5.12 10.58
CA ASP A 66 -8.62 5.06 11.54
C ASP A 66 -7.27 4.92 10.84
N LYS A 67 -7.22 4.13 9.76
CA LYS A 67 -6.00 3.80 9.01
C LYS A 67 -6.26 3.77 7.51
N VAL A 68 -5.21 3.97 6.73
CA VAL A 68 -5.25 3.90 5.26
C VAL A 68 -4.17 2.97 4.75
N ILE A 69 -4.53 2.08 3.82
CA ILE A 69 -3.57 1.36 2.95
C ILE A 69 -3.68 1.96 1.56
N PHE A 70 -2.56 2.44 1.01
CA PHE A 70 -2.46 2.86 -0.37
C PHE A 70 -1.82 1.76 -1.21
N ALA A 71 -2.65 1.02 -1.95
CA ALA A 71 -2.24 -0.05 -2.86
C ALA A 71 -2.67 0.23 -4.31
N ALA A 72 -3.01 1.48 -4.62
CA ALA A 72 -3.30 1.90 -5.99
C ALA A 72 -2.00 2.12 -6.79
N GLY A 73 -2.12 1.88 -8.09
CA GLY A 73 -1.13 2.24 -9.10
C GLY A 73 -1.84 2.36 -10.44
N SER A 74 -1.28 3.14 -11.36
CA SER A 74 -1.87 3.36 -12.68
C SER A 74 -1.89 2.08 -13.53
N GLY A 75 -0.90 1.20 -13.32
CA GLY A 75 -0.63 0.04 -14.17
C GLY A 75 0.37 0.39 -15.28
N GLY A 76 1.18 -0.59 -15.69
CA GLY A 76 2.30 -0.37 -16.64
C GLY A 76 1.88 0.08 -18.04
N GLU A 77 0.61 -0.13 -18.42
CA GLU A 77 0.10 0.14 -19.76
C GLU A 77 -0.58 1.52 -19.91
N THR A 78 -0.71 2.30 -18.84
CA THR A 78 -1.48 3.57 -18.86
C THR A 78 -0.66 4.80 -19.24
N GLY A 79 0.64 4.64 -19.44
CA GLY A 79 1.56 5.73 -19.77
C GLY A 79 1.98 6.60 -18.57
N GLU A 80 3.03 7.38 -18.77
CA GLU A 80 3.70 8.19 -17.75
C GLU A 80 2.79 9.22 -17.07
N GLU A 81 1.88 9.84 -17.82
CA GLU A 81 0.93 10.82 -17.29
C GLU A 81 0.07 10.20 -16.17
N LYS A 82 -0.42 8.98 -16.40
CA LYS A 82 -1.24 8.27 -15.40
C LYS A 82 -0.40 7.78 -14.23
N THR A 83 0.84 7.38 -14.46
CA THR A 83 1.78 7.06 -13.38
C THR A 83 1.94 8.27 -12.45
N ILE A 84 2.19 9.47 -13.00
CA ILE A 84 2.32 10.69 -12.19
C ILE A 84 0.98 11.04 -11.51
N ALA A 85 -0.13 10.97 -12.25
CA ALA A 85 -1.44 11.34 -11.72
C ALA A 85 -1.91 10.43 -10.57
N ILE A 86 -1.63 9.13 -10.65
CA ILE A 86 -2.12 8.12 -9.70
C ILE A 86 -1.07 7.77 -8.65
N ASP A 87 0.11 7.31 -9.06
CA ASP A 87 1.13 6.78 -8.14
C ASP A 87 1.80 7.89 -7.31
N GLN A 88 1.92 9.10 -7.87
CA GLN A 88 2.47 10.26 -7.15
C GLN A 88 1.37 11.16 -6.62
N ASN A 89 0.63 11.85 -7.50
CA ASN A 89 -0.30 12.91 -7.10
C ASN A 89 -1.51 12.34 -6.34
N GLY A 90 -2.01 11.16 -6.75
CA GLY A 90 -3.06 10.44 -6.04
C GLY A 90 -2.62 10.03 -4.64
N ALA A 91 -1.41 9.49 -4.49
CA ALA A 91 -0.81 9.15 -3.21
C ALA A 91 -0.66 10.38 -2.30
N ILE A 92 -0.06 11.46 -2.80
CA ILE A 92 0.12 12.73 -2.07
C ILE A 92 -1.22 13.28 -1.58
N LYS A 93 -2.25 13.31 -2.44
CA LYS A 93 -3.59 13.76 -2.03
C LYS A 93 -4.21 12.90 -0.93
N MET A 94 -4.04 11.57 -1.00
CA MET A 94 -4.51 10.68 0.06
C MET A 94 -3.77 10.92 1.38
N ILE A 95 -2.48 11.18 1.33
CA ILE A 95 -1.66 11.52 2.51
C ILE A 95 -2.17 12.83 3.13
N ASP A 96 -2.33 13.88 2.34
CA ASP A 96 -2.80 15.18 2.80
C ASP A 96 -4.21 15.12 3.40
N ALA A 97 -5.11 14.38 2.73
CA ALA A 97 -6.45 14.12 3.24
C ALA A 97 -6.40 13.37 4.58
N SER A 98 -5.53 12.35 4.69
CA SER A 98 -5.36 11.54 5.90
C SER A 98 -4.89 12.39 7.09
N ILE A 99 -3.98 13.35 6.86
CA ILE A 99 -3.54 14.30 7.89
C ILE A 99 -4.72 15.13 8.39
N LYS A 100 -5.49 15.73 7.46
CA LYS A 100 -6.67 16.56 7.81
C LYS A 100 -7.72 15.77 8.60
N ALA A 101 -7.95 14.52 8.22
CA ALA A 101 -8.88 13.61 8.87
C ALA A 101 -8.34 12.97 10.16
N LYS A 102 -7.07 13.24 10.52
CA LYS A 102 -6.39 12.67 11.70
C LYS A 102 -6.34 11.14 11.70
N VAL A 103 -6.15 10.55 10.52
CA VAL A 103 -5.82 9.14 10.35
C VAL A 103 -4.62 8.80 11.23
N LYS A 104 -4.66 7.66 11.91
CA LYS A 104 -3.64 7.27 12.89
C LYS A 104 -2.43 6.63 12.24
N LYS A 105 -2.60 5.93 11.11
CA LYS A 105 -1.51 5.26 10.39
C LYS A 105 -1.78 5.16 8.90
N PHE A 106 -0.74 5.39 8.08
CA PHE A 106 -0.79 5.25 6.64
C PHE A 106 0.25 4.22 6.15
N VAL A 107 -0.20 3.18 5.47
CA VAL A 107 0.67 2.13 4.91
C VAL A 107 0.73 2.29 3.40
N MET A 108 1.94 2.47 2.87
CA MET A 108 2.20 2.71 1.45
C MET A 108 2.77 1.45 0.78
N LEU A 109 2.14 1.03 -0.32
CA LEU A 109 2.75 0.13 -1.29
C LEU A 109 3.60 0.94 -2.29
N SER A 110 4.91 0.91 -2.09
CA SER A 110 5.91 1.55 -2.94
C SER A 110 6.60 0.51 -3.83
N SER A 111 7.88 0.68 -4.13
CA SER A 111 8.70 -0.22 -4.95
C SER A 111 10.16 -0.19 -4.52
N MET A 112 10.86 -1.33 -4.62
CA MET A 112 12.33 -1.31 -4.63
C MET A 112 12.83 -0.37 -5.73
N GLY A 113 13.94 0.33 -5.47
CA GLY A 113 14.52 1.30 -6.40
C GLY A 113 13.92 2.71 -6.31
N ALA A 114 12.83 2.93 -5.55
CA ALA A 114 12.25 4.25 -5.33
C ALA A 114 13.20 5.21 -4.58
N ASP A 115 14.28 4.75 -3.98
CA ASP A 115 15.36 5.60 -3.43
C ASP A 115 16.44 5.98 -4.44
N ASN A 116 16.50 5.31 -5.60
CA ASN A 116 17.47 5.59 -6.65
C ASN A 116 16.85 5.42 -8.06
N PRO A 117 15.89 6.27 -8.47
CA PRO A 117 15.18 6.12 -9.74
C PRO A 117 16.07 6.08 -10.98
N GLU A 118 17.20 6.79 -10.94
CA GLU A 118 18.17 6.85 -12.04
C GLU A 118 18.85 5.50 -12.34
N SER A 119 18.79 4.54 -11.42
CA SER A 119 19.39 3.21 -11.58
C SER A 119 18.67 2.34 -12.62
N ASN A 120 17.41 2.66 -12.95
CA ASN A 120 16.63 1.92 -13.94
C ASN A 120 15.96 2.87 -14.92
N LYS A 121 16.52 2.97 -16.14
CA LYS A 121 16.04 3.90 -17.17
C LYS A 121 14.61 3.59 -17.63
N ASP A 122 14.25 2.31 -17.72
CA ASP A 122 12.94 1.88 -18.23
C ASP A 122 11.82 2.15 -17.22
N LEU A 123 12.15 2.12 -15.92
CA LEU A 123 11.21 2.39 -14.82
C LEU A 123 11.40 3.77 -14.20
N LYS A 124 12.22 4.65 -14.79
CA LYS A 124 12.63 5.91 -14.16
C LYS A 124 11.45 6.74 -13.68
N VAL A 125 10.48 7.02 -14.56
CA VAL A 125 9.30 7.85 -14.21
C VAL A 125 8.44 7.20 -13.13
N TYR A 126 8.30 5.87 -13.17
CA TYR A 126 7.60 5.13 -12.14
C TYR A 126 8.30 5.20 -10.78
N LEU A 127 9.63 5.00 -10.76
CA LEU A 127 10.41 5.07 -9.54
C LEU A 127 10.48 6.50 -8.99
N GLU A 128 10.56 7.52 -9.83
CA GLU A 128 10.46 8.94 -9.43
C GLU A 128 9.08 9.23 -8.81
N ALA A 129 8.00 8.74 -9.42
CA ALA A 129 6.65 8.91 -8.87
C ALA A 129 6.52 8.28 -7.47
N LYS A 130 7.01 7.05 -7.30
CA LYS A 130 7.06 6.37 -6.00
C LYS A 130 7.97 7.09 -5.00
N GLN A 131 9.14 7.56 -5.44
CA GLN A 131 10.07 8.33 -4.60
C GLN A 131 9.38 9.58 -4.03
N ASN A 132 8.74 10.36 -4.90
CA ASN A 132 8.09 11.60 -4.50
C ASN A 132 6.95 11.35 -3.51
N ALA A 133 6.15 10.29 -3.71
CA ALA A 133 5.12 9.89 -2.76
C ALA A 133 5.69 9.42 -1.41
N ASP A 134 6.75 8.61 -1.44
CA ASP A 134 7.44 8.11 -0.24
C ASP A 134 8.02 9.28 0.58
N GLU A 135 8.74 10.20 -0.06
CA GLU A 135 9.35 11.34 0.62
C GLU A 135 8.29 12.30 1.16
N HIS A 136 7.18 12.50 0.44
CA HIS A 136 6.05 13.28 0.97
C HIS A 136 5.47 12.65 2.23
N LEU A 137 5.24 11.31 2.22
CA LEU A 137 4.73 10.59 3.39
C LEU A 137 5.69 10.68 4.58
N LYS A 138 7.00 10.49 4.36
CA LYS A 138 8.02 10.60 5.43
C LYS A 138 8.04 11.97 6.07
N ASN A 139 7.88 13.03 5.28
CA ASN A 139 7.93 14.42 5.75
C ASN A 139 6.58 14.94 6.27
N SER A 140 5.51 14.16 6.17
CA SER A 140 4.15 14.59 6.51
C SER A 140 3.87 14.70 8.01
N GLY A 141 4.65 14.02 8.86
CA GLY A 141 4.37 13.87 10.29
C GLY A 141 3.27 12.83 10.62
N LEU A 142 2.63 12.23 9.62
CA LEU A 142 1.70 11.11 9.79
C LEU A 142 2.48 9.85 10.16
N ALA A 143 1.98 9.04 11.10
CA ALA A 143 2.62 7.76 11.37
C ALA A 143 2.48 6.84 10.15
N TYR A 144 3.57 6.22 9.70
CA TYR A 144 3.57 5.50 8.44
C TYR A 144 4.30 4.16 8.46
N THR A 145 4.07 3.36 7.44
CA THR A 145 4.95 2.28 7.02
C THR A 145 5.03 2.28 5.49
N ILE A 146 6.23 2.24 4.92
CA ILE A 146 6.43 2.15 3.46
C ILE A 146 7.03 0.78 3.15
N VAL A 147 6.32 -0.02 2.37
CA VAL A 147 6.76 -1.34 1.90
C VAL A 147 7.21 -1.21 0.46
N ARG A 148 8.47 -1.57 0.18
CA ARG A 148 9.10 -1.54 -1.15
C ARG A 148 9.35 -2.97 -1.62
N PRO A 149 8.35 -3.65 -2.21
CA PRO A 149 8.56 -4.99 -2.71
C PRO A 149 9.47 -5.00 -3.95
N GLY A 150 10.09 -6.15 -4.21
CA GLY A 150 10.68 -6.48 -5.50
C GLY A 150 9.62 -6.68 -6.58
N ALA A 151 9.98 -7.39 -7.65
CA ALA A 151 9.04 -7.66 -8.73
C ALA A 151 7.87 -8.52 -8.23
N LEU A 152 6.64 -8.07 -8.53
CA LEU A 152 5.42 -8.72 -8.06
C LEU A 152 5.01 -9.86 -8.99
N ASN A 153 4.76 -11.04 -8.44
CA ASN A 153 4.18 -12.17 -9.15
C ASN A 153 2.82 -12.60 -8.55
N ASP A 154 2.13 -13.50 -9.26
CA ASP A 154 0.81 -14.05 -8.87
C ASP A 154 0.89 -15.49 -8.37
N ASP A 155 2.08 -15.94 -7.98
CA ASP A 155 2.25 -17.23 -7.33
C ASP A 155 1.58 -17.23 -5.94
N LEU A 156 1.29 -18.41 -5.42
CA LEU A 156 0.72 -18.57 -4.09
C LEU A 156 1.70 -18.07 -3.02
N GLY A 157 1.19 -17.28 -2.07
CA GLY A 157 1.97 -16.79 -0.94
C GLY A 157 2.57 -17.92 -0.10
N LEU A 158 3.88 -17.83 0.18
CA LEU A 158 4.60 -18.82 0.98
C LEU A 158 4.66 -18.42 2.48
N ALA A 159 4.15 -17.24 2.82
CA ALA A 159 4.25 -16.60 4.12
C ALA A 159 5.70 -16.48 4.61
N LYS A 160 6.66 -16.43 3.69
CA LYS A 160 8.09 -16.37 3.95
C LYS A 160 8.78 -15.31 3.11
N VAL A 161 9.52 -14.45 3.77
CA VAL A 161 10.08 -13.24 3.19
C VAL A 161 11.51 -13.02 3.64
N LYS A 162 12.18 -12.09 2.97
CA LYS A 162 13.37 -11.41 3.41
C LYS A 162 13.06 -9.92 3.47
N LEU A 163 13.19 -9.32 4.66
CA LEU A 163 12.93 -7.90 4.89
C LEU A 163 14.20 -7.21 5.39
N ALA A 164 14.46 -6.00 4.92
CA ALA A 164 15.49 -5.11 5.48
C ALA A 164 15.17 -3.66 5.10
N GLU A 165 15.73 -2.68 5.80
CA GLU A 165 15.61 -1.26 5.38
C GLU A 165 16.15 -1.05 3.95
N LYS A 166 17.21 -1.79 3.61
CA LYS A 166 17.76 -1.92 2.26
C LYS A 166 18.28 -3.34 2.03
N LEU A 167 17.97 -3.93 0.88
CA LEU A 167 18.48 -5.20 0.40
C LEU A 167 19.48 -4.95 -0.75
N ASP A 168 20.64 -5.61 -0.69
CA ASP A 168 21.69 -5.51 -1.73
C ASP A 168 21.45 -6.50 -2.90
N GLU A 169 20.21 -6.90 -3.12
CA GLU A 169 19.84 -7.85 -4.17
C GLU A 169 18.47 -7.49 -4.77
N SER A 170 18.22 -8.00 -5.98
CA SER A 170 16.90 -7.94 -6.62
C SER A 170 16.24 -9.32 -6.53
N GLY A 171 14.91 -9.33 -6.54
CA GLY A 171 14.14 -10.56 -6.53
C GLY A 171 12.66 -10.29 -6.71
N GLU A 172 11.89 -11.35 -6.54
CA GLU A 172 10.43 -11.32 -6.65
C GLU A 172 9.76 -11.54 -5.30
N ILE A 173 8.48 -11.23 -5.23
CA ILE A 173 7.60 -11.57 -4.10
C ILE A 173 6.16 -11.69 -4.59
N SER A 174 5.41 -12.64 -4.03
CA SER A 174 3.99 -12.81 -4.36
C SER A 174 3.15 -11.63 -3.89
N ARG A 175 2.10 -11.29 -4.65
CA ARG A 175 1.10 -10.30 -4.22
C ARG A 175 0.36 -10.73 -2.94
N ASP A 176 0.26 -12.03 -2.69
CA ASP A 176 -0.29 -12.60 -1.46
C ASP A 176 0.56 -12.19 -0.25
N ASP A 177 1.87 -12.42 -0.31
CA ASP A 177 2.79 -12.08 0.79
C ASP A 177 2.91 -10.56 0.98
N VAL A 178 2.88 -9.78 -0.11
CA VAL A 178 2.83 -8.31 -0.04
C VAL A 178 1.54 -7.82 0.62
N ALA A 179 0.38 -8.37 0.27
CA ALA A 179 -0.89 -8.02 0.91
C ALA A 179 -0.84 -8.31 2.41
N PHE A 180 -0.28 -9.45 2.81
CA PHE A 180 -0.11 -9.81 4.22
C PHE A 180 0.86 -8.87 4.95
N LEU A 181 1.98 -8.49 4.33
CA LEU A 181 2.91 -7.49 4.86
C LEU A 181 2.22 -6.13 5.09
N LEU A 182 1.44 -5.65 4.12
CA LEU A 182 0.71 -4.38 4.21
C LEU A 182 -0.32 -4.40 5.36
N VAL A 183 -1.08 -5.49 5.50
CA VAL A 183 -2.06 -5.63 6.58
C VAL A 183 -1.37 -5.74 7.95
N MET A 184 -0.31 -6.55 8.08
CA MET A 184 0.45 -6.64 9.33
C MET A 184 1.07 -5.29 9.73
N SER A 185 1.47 -4.48 8.75
CA SER A 185 2.02 -3.14 8.97
C SER A 185 1.00 -2.17 9.57
N LEU A 186 -0.30 -2.48 9.57
CA LEU A 186 -1.30 -1.68 10.28
C LEU A 186 -1.17 -1.77 11.80
N ALA A 187 -0.62 -2.87 12.35
CA ALA A 187 -0.56 -3.08 13.79
C ALA A 187 0.50 -2.17 14.43
N ASP A 188 0.15 -1.50 15.53
CA ASP A 188 1.09 -0.72 16.33
C ASP A 188 1.59 -1.56 17.53
N PRO A 189 2.88 -1.47 17.92
CA PRO A 189 3.90 -0.54 17.43
C PRO A 189 4.73 -1.04 16.23
N LEU A 190 4.34 -2.15 15.58
CA LEU A 190 5.14 -2.79 14.53
C LEU A 190 5.43 -1.84 13.35
N VAL A 191 6.68 -1.86 12.90
CA VAL A 191 7.21 -1.14 11.72
C VAL A 191 6.72 0.31 11.59
N LYS A 192 6.51 0.99 12.72
CA LYS A 192 6.05 2.38 12.76
C LYS A 192 7.17 3.31 12.33
N ASN A 193 6.86 4.21 11.39
CA ASN A 193 7.78 5.15 10.75
C ASN A 193 8.99 4.45 10.12
N LYS A 194 8.76 3.28 9.51
CA LYS A 194 9.79 2.49 8.82
C LYS A 194 9.52 2.45 7.31
N THR A 195 10.61 2.43 6.56
CA THR A 195 10.64 2.07 5.15
C THR A 195 11.49 0.82 5.01
N PHE A 196 11.01 -0.19 4.30
CA PHE A 196 11.76 -1.42 4.10
C PHE A 196 11.47 -2.08 2.76
N GLU A 197 12.45 -2.82 2.28
CA GLU A 197 12.39 -3.63 1.08
C GLU A 197 11.97 -5.07 1.39
N ALA A 198 11.23 -5.69 0.47
CA ALA A 198 10.66 -7.01 0.68
C ALA A 198 10.83 -7.92 -0.54
N LEU A 199 11.42 -9.08 -0.33
CA LEU A 199 11.57 -10.16 -1.30
C LEU A 199 11.03 -11.47 -0.73
N GLU A 200 10.76 -12.45 -1.58
CA GLU A 200 10.59 -13.84 -1.15
C GLU A 200 11.84 -14.32 -0.38
N GLY A 201 11.63 -15.11 0.67
CA GLY A 201 12.73 -15.57 1.51
C GLY A 201 12.41 -16.82 2.30
N LYS A 202 13.10 -16.99 3.43
CA LYS A 202 13.00 -18.19 4.27
C LYS A 202 12.37 -17.93 5.62
N GLU A 203 12.32 -16.68 6.05
CA GLU A 203 11.82 -16.29 7.35
C GLU A 203 10.33 -16.03 7.30
N SER A 204 9.56 -16.52 8.28
CA SER A 204 8.12 -16.24 8.33
C SER A 204 7.87 -14.73 8.42
N ILE A 205 6.84 -14.23 7.72
CA ILE A 205 6.50 -12.78 7.74
C ILE A 205 6.38 -12.23 9.16
N LYS A 206 5.75 -12.98 10.07
CA LYS A 206 5.59 -12.57 11.47
C LYS A 206 6.94 -12.26 12.16
N ASN A 207 7.91 -13.16 12.04
CA ASN A 207 9.22 -12.98 12.67
C ASN A 207 9.98 -11.83 12.01
N ALA A 208 9.98 -11.77 10.67
CA ALA A 208 10.67 -10.73 9.93
C ALA A 208 10.16 -9.32 10.29
N ILE A 209 8.84 -9.13 10.43
CA ILE A 209 8.25 -7.85 10.88
C ILE A 209 8.65 -7.52 12.32
N ILE A 210 8.63 -8.50 13.23
CA ILE A 210 9.01 -8.28 14.64
C ILE A 210 10.47 -7.85 14.73
N ASP A 211 11.36 -8.52 14.01
CA ASP A 211 12.79 -8.23 14.02
C ASP A 211 13.08 -6.85 13.40
N LEU A 212 12.38 -6.47 12.34
CA LEU A 212 12.47 -5.13 11.73
C LEU A 212 11.89 -4.01 12.62
N SER A 213 11.04 -4.35 13.59
CA SER A 213 10.40 -3.38 14.50
C SER A 213 11.27 -3.05 15.72
N ARG A 214 12.38 -3.75 15.92
CA ARG A 214 13.35 -3.48 17.00
C ARG A 214 14.21 -2.26 16.67
#